data_AF-A0AAE1ANM5-F1
#
_entry.id   AF-A0AAE1ANM5-F1
#
_cell.length_a   1.000
_cell.length_b   1.000
_cell.length_c   1.000
_cell.angle_alpha   90.00
_cell.angle_beta   90.00
_cell.angle_gamma   90.00
#
_symmetry.space_group_name_H-M   'P 1'
#
loop_
_entity.id
_entity.type
_entity.pdbx_description
1 polymer ?
#
loop_
_entity_poly.entity_id
_entity_poly.type
_entity_poly.pdbx_seq_one_letter_code
_entity_poly.pdbx_strand_id
1 'polypeptide(L)'
;MVDPDTAIDVDRASSHEPKGEKFQDIMNEETDSSGKTTNNSSNRLAWDSRVQYLFMVIAYSVGLSNIWRFPYLTQRHGRGAFLIPYLIMLIIEGMPLLYLELAIGQRMRKSCVAVWNQLNPFLGGLGMASVFCTFIISIYFNFVTTWIYFYIFHSFQVGSSFVNKKTQYSYIPLYKKIRR
;
A
#
# COMPACT_ATOMS: atom_id res chain seq x y z
N MET A 1 45.51 49.39 24.28
CA MET A 1 44.45 50.43 24.30
C MET A 1 43.25 49.74 23.67
N VAL A 2 42.27 49.42 24.51
CA VAL A 2 41.22 48.41 24.30
C VAL A 2 39.99 49.11 23.75
N ASP A 3 39.54 48.72 22.55
CA ASP A 3 38.27 49.18 21.99
C ASP A 3 37.14 48.21 22.44
N PRO A 4 36.02 48.71 23.00
CA PRO A 4 35.03 47.89 23.71
C PRO A 4 33.94 47.22 22.85
N ASP A 5 34.03 47.21 21.52
CA ASP A 5 32.90 46.78 20.66
C ASP A 5 32.96 45.33 20.15
N THR A 6 33.91 44.51 20.60
CA THR A 6 34.02 43.10 20.15
C THR A 6 33.36 42.09 21.09
N ALA A 7 32.76 42.54 22.20
CA ALA A 7 32.18 41.64 23.21
C ALA A 7 30.68 41.34 23.03
N ILE A 8 30.02 41.92 22.01
CA ILE A 8 28.56 41.78 21.83
C ILE A 8 28.17 40.67 20.84
N ASP A 9 29.10 40.12 20.06
CA ASP A 9 28.78 39.16 19.00
C ASP A 9 29.00 37.68 19.34
N VAL A 10 29.39 37.35 20.59
CA VAL A 10 29.65 35.95 21.00
C VAL A 10 28.48 35.34 21.79
N ASP A 11 27.50 36.13 22.24
CA ASP A 11 26.33 35.64 22.99
C ASP A 11 25.10 35.35 22.11
N ARG A 12 25.20 35.56 20.79
CA ARG A 12 24.15 35.26 19.80
C ARG A 12 24.25 33.85 19.19
N ALA A 13 25.20 33.04 19.63
CA ALA A 13 25.45 31.69 19.08
C ALA A 13 24.89 30.52 19.92
N SER A 14 24.09 30.79 20.98
CA SER A 14 23.53 29.73 21.82
C SER A 14 22.04 29.93 22.13
N SER A 15 21.18 29.82 21.12
CA SER A 15 19.74 29.56 21.31
C SER A 15 19.03 29.28 19.98
N HIS A 16 19.41 28.18 19.32
CA HIS A 16 18.54 27.56 18.31
C HIS A 16 18.50 26.05 18.54
N GLU A 17 17.76 25.65 19.57
CA GLU A 17 17.21 24.31 19.66
C GLU A 17 15.68 24.40 19.76
N PRO A 18 14.95 24.19 18.64
CA PRO A 18 13.56 23.79 18.71
C PRO A 18 13.46 22.28 18.45
N LYS A 19 13.60 21.47 19.51
CA LYS A 19 13.21 20.04 19.50
C LYS A 19 11.84 19.77 20.15
N GLY A 20 11.10 20.81 20.54
CA GLY A 20 9.83 20.66 21.25
C GLY A 20 8.58 20.66 20.36
N GLU A 21 8.56 21.41 19.26
CA GLU A 21 7.32 21.64 18.50
C GLU A 21 6.99 20.51 17.52
N LYS A 22 8.01 19.92 16.88
CA LYS A 22 7.81 18.89 15.85
C LYS A 22 7.32 17.53 16.39
N PHE A 23 7.37 17.32 17.70
CA PHE A 23 6.96 16.05 18.33
C PHE A 23 5.52 16.09 18.86
N GLN A 24 5.00 17.27 19.19
CA GLN A 24 3.60 17.46 19.56
C GLN A 24 2.67 17.37 18.36
N ASP A 25 3.12 17.77 17.17
CA ASP A 25 2.34 17.61 15.93
C ASP A 25 2.18 16.14 15.52
N ILE A 26 3.14 15.27 15.85
CA ILE A 26 3.09 13.84 15.51
C ILE A 26 2.16 13.05 16.45
N MET A 27 1.94 13.52 17.69
CA MET A 27 1.00 12.87 18.63
C MET A 27 -0.47 13.28 18.43
N ASN A 28 -0.76 14.31 17.63
CA ASN A 28 -2.13 14.76 17.40
C ASN A 28 -2.81 14.09 16.19
N GLU A 29 -2.18 13.10 15.55
CA GLU A 29 -2.72 12.41 14.36
C GLU A 29 -3.29 11.00 14.68
N GLU A 30 -3.33 10.60 15.96
CA GLU A 30 -4.04 9.39 16.41
C GLU A 30 -5.12 9.74 17.43
N THR A 31 -6.17 10.42 17.00
CA THR A 31 -7.57 10.24 17.43
C THR A 31 -8.39 11.38 16.83
N ASP A 32 -9.23 11.07 15.85
CA ASP A 32 -10.61 11.59 15.86
C ASP A 32 -11.46 10.85 14.83
N SER A 33 -12.06 9.77 15.30
CA SER A 33 -13.38 9.36 14.86
C SER A 33 -14.38 10.48 15.19
N SER A 34 -14.75 11.26 14.17
CA SER A 34 -15.91 12.17 14.16
C SER A 34 -15.89 13.36 15.13
N GLY A 35 -15.47 14.55 14.67
CA GLY A 35 -15.84 15.81 15.35
C GLY A 35 -15.17 17.10 14.89
N LYS A 36 -15.75 17.77 13.88
CA LYS A 36 -15.56 19.20 13.49
C LYS A 36 -14.15 19.67 13.09
N THR A 37 -13.98 19.93 11.79
CA THR A 37 -12.90 20.82 11.28
C THR A 37 -13.45 22.19 10.88
N THR A 38 -12.86 23.21 11.49
CA THR A 38 -13.04 24.63 11.26
C THR A 38 -12.49 25.07 9.90
N ASN A 39 -13.11 26.13 9.38
CA ASN A 39 -12.91 26.78 8.08
C ASN A 39 -11.46 26.89 7.57
N ASN A 40 -11.08 26.00 6.64
CA ASN A 40 -10.11 26.21 5.57
C ASN A 40 -10.46 25.30 4.37
N SER A 41 -11.71 25.38 3.92
CA SER A 41 -12.42 24.38 3.10
C SER A 41 -12.05 24.33 1.60
N SER A 42 -10.87 24.82 1.21
CA SER A 42 -10.44 24.85 -0.20
C SER A 42 -9.08 24.21 -0.50
N ASN A 43 -8.25 23.93 0.51
CA ASN A 43 -6.97 23.25 0.30
C ASN A 43 -7.10 21.76 0.58
N ARG A 44 -7.49 20.99 -0.44
CA ARG A 44 -7.32 19.54 -0.39
C ARG A 44 -5.83 19.22 -0.30
N LEU A 45 -5.49 18.23 0.52
CA LEU A 45 -4.15 17.68 0.63
C LEU A 45 -3.66 17.26 -0.77
N ALA A 46 -2.58 17.90 -1.23
CA ALA A 46 -1.88 17.55 -2.45
C ALA A 46 -0.71 16.63 -2.09
N TRP A 47 -0.34 15.75 -3.03
CA TRP A 47 0.85 14.92 -2.86
C TRP A 47 2.10 15.79 -2.78
N ASP A 48 2.96 15.51 -1.80
CA ASP A 48 4.22 16.23 -1.57
C ASP A 48 5.20 16.05 -2.76
N SER A 49 5.12 14.90 -3.45
CA SER A 49 5.92 14.65 -4.65
C SER A 49 5.16 13.88 -5.74
N ARG A 50 5.39 14.28 -7.00
CA ARG A 50 4.92 13.57 -8.20
C ARG A 50 5.45 12.14 -8.29
N VAL A 51 6.64 11.90 -7.74
CA VAL A 51 7.25 10.56 -7.72
C VAL A 51 6.53 9.65 -6.73
N GLN A 52 6.13 10.15 -5.56
CA GLN A 52 5.32 9.38 -4.60
C GLN A 52 3.97 8.98 -5.22
N TYR A 53 3.34 9.90 -5.94
CA TYR A 53 2.10 9.60 -6.67
C TYR A 53 2.33 8.50 -7.73
N LEU A 54 3.41 8.58 -8.51
CA LEU A 54 3.74 7.56 -9.50
C LEU A 54 3.96 6.18 -8.85
N PHE A 55 4.70 6.11 -7.75
CA PHE A 55 4.91 4.85 -7.02
C PHE A 55 3.60 4.27 -6.48
N MET A 56 2.70 5.09 -5.95
CA MET A 56 1.34 4.67 -5.54
C MET A 56 0.56 4.06 -6.71
N VAL A 57 0.57 4.70 -7.88
CA VAL A 57 -0.12 4.19 -9.08
C VAL A 57 0.51 2.87 -9.58
N ILE A 58 1.84 2.76 -9.57
CA ILE A 58 2.53 1.51 -9.95
C ILE A 58 2.19 0.38 -8.96
N ALA A 59 2.22 0.67 -7.65
CA ALA A 59 1.88 -0.30 -6.62
C ALA A 59 0.42 -0.77 -6.73
N TYR A 60 -0.50 0.15 -7.06
CA TYR A 60 -1.90 -0.20 -7.34
C TYR A 60 -2.06 -1.08 -8.58
N SER A 61 -1.29 -0.80 -9.64
CA SER A 61 -1.37 -1.54 -10.90
C SER A 61 -0.76 -2.95 -10.82
N VAL A 62 0.34 -3.10 -10.07
CA VAL A 62 1.08 -4.36 -9.92
C VAL A 62 0.70 -5.06 -8.60
N GLY A 63 -0.47 -5.72 -8.57
CA GLY A 63 -0.93 -6.46 -7.39
C GLY A 63 -0.32 -7.87 -7.28
N LEU A 64 -0.12 -8.37 -6.04
CA LEU A 64 0.33 -9.75 -5.76
C LEU A 64 -0.52 -10.81 -6.51
N SER A 65 -1.80 -10.52 -6.70
CA SER A 65 -2.74 -11.33 -7.47
C SER A 65 -2.31 -11.60 -8.91
N ASN A 66 -1.64 -10.64 -9.53
CA ASN A 66 -1.13 -10.79 -10.90
C ASN A 66 0.03 -11.81 -10.92
N ILE A 67 0.85 -11.85 -9.87
CA ILE A 67 2.05 -12.69 -9.80
C ILE A 67 1.70 -14.18 -9.65
N TRP A 68 0.68 -14.54 -8.85
CA TRP A 68 0.32 -15.95 -8.66
C TRP A 68 -0.67 -16.48 -9.68
N ARG A 69 -1.55 -15.63 -10.22
CA ARG A 69 -2.60 -16.07 -11.16
C ARG A 69 -2.07 -16.21 -12.58
N PHE A 70 -1.12 -15.37 -12.96
CA PHE A 70 -0.53 -15.38 -14.29
C PHE A 70 0.21 -16.70 -14.63
N PRO A 71 1.05 -17.27 -13.75
CA PRO A 71 1.70 -18.57 -13.99
C PRO A 71 0.67 -19.70 -14.14
N TYR A 72 -0.38 -19.68 -13.32
CA TYR A 72 -1.43 -20.68 -13.38
C TYR A 72 -2.20 -20.64 -14.71
N LEU A 73 -2.56 -19.44 -15.18
CA LEU A 73 -3.35 -19.27 -16.39
C LEU A 73 -2.55 -19.64 -17.65
N THR A 74 -1.29 -19.24 -17.71
CA THR A 74 -0.37 -19.58 -18.82
C THR A 74 -0.09 -21.08 -18.87
N GLN A 75 0.08 -21.76 -17.74
CA GLN A 75 0.29 -23.22 -17.74
C GLN A 75 -0.87 -24.01 -18.36
N ARG A 76 -2.12 -23.55 -18.21
CA ARG A 76 -3.30 -24.25 -18.74
C ARG A 76 -3.65 -23.91 -20.19
N HIS A 77 -3.31 -22.73 -20.68
CA HIS A 77 -3.79 -22.22 -21.98
C HIS A 77 -2.69 -22.14 -23.06
N GLY A 78 -1.64 -22.97 -22.98
CA GLY A 78 -0.60 -23.02 -24.00
C GLY A 78 0.64 -22.17 -23.72
N ARG A 79 0.96 -21.93 -22.45
CA ARG A 79 2.18 -21.29 -21.94
C ARG A 79 2.37 -19.89 -22.55
N GLY A 80 3.44 -19.69 -23.32
CA GLY A 80 3.81 -18.39 -23.89
C GLY A 80 2.87 -17.90 -24.99
N ALA A 81 2.17 -18.78 -25.72
CA ALA A 81 1.27 -18.37 -26.80
C ALA A 81 0.02 -17.63 -26.27
N PHE A 82 -0.40 -17.93 -25.05
CA PHE A 82 -1.51 -17.23 -24.37
C PHE A 82 -1.17 -15.79 -23.99
N LEU A 83 0.11 -15.43 -23.95
CA LEU A 83 0.54 -14.08 -23.57
C LEU A 83 0.16 -13.03 -24.62
N ILE A 84 0.13 -13.40 -25.90
CA ILE A 84 -0.20 -12.51 -27.02
C ILE A 84 -1.64 -11.96 -26.90
N PRO A 85 -2.69 -12.79 -26.83
CA PRO A 85 -4.04 -12.30 -26.65
C PRO A 85 -4.24 -11.60 -25.30
N TYR A 86 -3.56 -12.04 -24.24
CA TYR A 86 -3.61 -11.39 -22.94
C TYR A 86 -3.08 -9.94 -22.99
N LEU A 87 -1.95 -9.71 -23.66
CA LEU A 87 -1.37 -8.38 -23.79
C LEU A 87 -2.25 -7.47 -24.66
N ILE A 88 -2.83 -8.00 -25.74
CA ILE A 88 -3.74 -7.25 -26.61
C ILE A 88 -4.98 -6.80 -25.83
N MET A 89 -5.61 -7.72 -25.09
CA MET A 89 -6.76 -7.38 -24.24
C MET A 89 -6.37 -6.40 -23.12
N LEU A 90 -5.18 -6.54 -22.53
CA LEU A 90 -4.68 -5.60 -21.53
C LEU A 90 -4.49 -4.17 -22.09
N ILE A 91 -4.01 -4.06 -23.33
CA ILE A 91 -3.81 -2.76 -24.00
C ILE A 91 -5.16 -2.15 -24.39
N ILE A 92 -6.08 -2.96 -24.92
CA ILE A 92 -7.37 -2.48 -25.44
C ILE A 92 -8.36 -2.17 -24.31
N GLU A 93 -8.37 -2.95 -23.23
CA GLU A 93 -9.33 -2.79 -22.13
C GLU A 93 -8.66 -2.24 -20.86
N GLY A 94 -7.50 -2.79 -20.48
CA GLY A 94 -6.82 -2.44 -19.24
C GLY A 94 -6.27 -1.01 -19.22
N MET A 95 -5.53 -0.60 -20.24
CA MET A 95 -4.99 0.76 -20.32
C MET A 95 -6.07 1.86 -20.35
N PRO A 96 -7.11 1.80 -21.20
CA PRO A 96 -8.11 2.86 -21.21
C PRO A 96 -8.93 2.91 -19.93
N LEU A 97 -9.24 1.76 -19.31
CA LEU A 97 -9.98 1.72 -18.05
C LEU A 97 -9.17 2.33 -16.90
N LEU A 98 -7.87 1.98 -16.80
CA LEU A 98 -6.97 2.59 -15.82
C LEU A 98 -6.79 4.09 -16.06
N TYR A 99 -6.61 4.51 -17.31
CA TYR A 99 -6.47 5.92 -17.66
C TYR A 99 -7.73 6.73 -17.32
N LEU A 100 -8.91 6.19 -17.62
CA LEU A 100 -10.19 6.83 -17.31
C LEU A 100 -10.39 6.99 -15.80
N GLU A 101 -10.12 5.95 -15.02
CA GLU A 101 -10.21 5.99 -13.56
C GLU A 101 -9.26 7.06 -12.97
N LEU A 102 -8.01 7.09 -13.43
CA LEU A 102 -7.03 8.08 -12.99
C LEU A 102 -7.42 9.51 -13.42
N ALA A 103 -7.90 9.70 -14.64
CA ALA A 103 -8.34 11.01 -15.15
C ALA A 103 -9.54 11.55 -14.35
N ILE A 104 -10.52 10.69 -14.05
CA ILE A 104 -11.68 11.03 -13.22
C ILE A 104 -11.23 11.37 -11.80
N GLY A 105 -10.33 10.57 -11.22
CA GLY A 105 -9.76 10.79 -9.89
C GLY A 105 -9.07 12.16 -9.78
N GLN A 106 -8.25 12.51 -10.78
CA GLN A 106 -7.56 13.80 -10.82
C GLN A 106 -8.49 14.99 -11.04
N ARG A 107 -9.55 14.83 -11.85
CA ARG A 107 -10.53 15.90 -12.15
C ARG A 107 -11.48 16.16 -10.99
N MET A 108 -12.04 15.10 -10.41
CA MET A 108 -13.12 15.23 -9.42
C MET A 108 -12.55 15.48 -8.02
N ARG A 109 -11.32 15.01 -7.74
CA ARG A 109 -10.63 15.10 -6.43
C ARG A 109 -11.51 14.72 -5.24
N LYS A 110 -12.44 13.78 -5.42
CA LYS A 110 -13.46 13.38 -4.44
C LYS A 110 -13.46 11.87 -4.28
N SER A 111 -13.97 11.40 -3.15
CA SER A 111 -14.14 9.96 -2.90
C SER A 111 -15.13 9.35 -3.89
N CYS A 112 -15.01 8.05 -4.16
CA CYS A 112 -15.82 7.35 -5.18
C CYS A 112 -17.33 7.55 -4.97
N VAL A 113 -17.81 7.55 -3.72
CA VAL A 113 -19.23 7.83 -3.40
C VAL A 113 -19.64 9.25 -3.81
N ALA A 114 -18.82 10.24 -3.51
CA ALA A 114 -19.10 11.63 -3.85
C ALA A 114 -18.97 11.91 -5.36
N VAL A 115 -18.13 11.15 -6.07
CA VAL A 115 -17.99 11.18 -7.53
C VAL A 115 -19.29 10.72 -8.19
N TRP A 116 -19.83 9.57 -7.80
CA TRP A 116 -21.07 9.03 -8.36
C TRP A 116 -22.30 9.90 -8.05
N ASN A 117 -22.39 10.44 -6.84
CA ASN A 117 -23.47 11.36 -6.44
C ASN A 117 -23.48 12.68 -7.24
N GLN A 118 -22.32 13.14 -7.72
CA GLN A 118 -22.23 14.34 -8.56
C GLN A 118 -22.60 14.10 -10.02
N LEU A 119 -22.34 12.90 -10.52
CA LEU A 119 -22.66 12.56 -11.91
C LEU A 119 -24.17 12.34 -12.06
N ASN A 120 -24.76 11.51 -11.18
CA ASN A 120 -26.19 11.33 -11.10
C ASN A 120 -26.56 10.75 -9.72
N PRO A 121 -27.50 11.35 -8.95
CA PRO A 121 -27.93 10.82 -7.66
C PRO A 121 -28.49 9.38 -7.74
N PHE A 122 -28.98 8.94 -8.90
CA PHE A 122 -29.43 7.55 -9.11
C PHE A 122 -28.28 6.54 -9.16
N LEU A 123 -27.06 6.97 -9.52
CA LEU A 123 -25.84 6.16 -9.52
C LEU A 123 -25.12 6.18 -8.16
N GLY A 124 -25.65 6.89 -7.15
CA GLY A 124 -25.07 6.94 -5.82
C GLY A 124 -24.93 5.58 -5.15
N GLY A 125 -25.84 4.65 -5.45
CA GLY A 125 -25.77 3.26 -4.99
C GLY A 125 -24.52 2.52 -5.46
N LEU A 126 -23.99 2.85 -6.65
CA LEU A 126 -22.77 2.23 -7.20
C LEU A 126 -21.53 2.59 -6.36
N GLY A 127 -21.47 3.84 -5.89
CA GLY A 127 -20.43 4.28 -4.97
C GLY A 127 -20.48 3.51 -3.64
N MET A 128 -21.67 3.37 -3.04
CA MET A 128 -21.82 2.64 -1.79
C MET A 128 -21.53 1.14 -1.95
N ALA A 129 -21.94 0.52 -3.07
CA ALA A 129 -21.62 -0.86 -3.39
C ALA A 129 -20.10 -1.06 -3.51
N SER A 130 -19.38 -0.15 -4.16
CA SER A 130 -17.91 -0.23 -4.29
C SER A 130 -17.20 -0.18 -2.93
N VAL A 131 -17.68 0.64 -1.99
CA VAL A 131 -17.13 0.72 -0.62
C VAL A 131 -17.37 -0.59 0.12
N PHE A 132 -18.56 -1.16 0.02
CA PHE A 132 -18.90 -2.43 0.64
C PHE A 132 -18.07 -3.60 0.09
N CYS A 133 -17.90 -3.68 -1.24
CA CYS A 133 -17.02 -4.66 -1.87
C CYS A 133 -15.57 -4.53 -1.39
N THR A 134 -15.06 -3.30 -1.33
CA THR A 134 -13.69 -3.02 -0.86
C THR A 134 -13.51 -3.44 0.59
N PHE A 135 -14.53 -3.26 1.43
CA PHE A 135 -14.51 -3.69 2.83
C PHE A 135 -14.38 -5.21 2.97
N ILE A 136 -15.19 -5.99 2.22
CA ILE A 136 -15.10 -7.46 2.24
C ILE A 136 -13.73 -7.94 1.73
N ILE A 137 -13.24 -7.35 0.64
CA ILE A 137 -11.94 -7.67 0.07
C ILE A 137 -10.84 -7.36 1.08
N SER A 138 -10.91 -6.23 1.77
CA SER A 138 -9.93 -5.84 2.80
C SER A 138 -9.85 -6.88 3.92
N ILE A 139 -10.98 -7.38 4.42
CA ILE A 139 -10.99 -8.43 5.46
C ILE A 139 -10.28 -9.69 4.95
N TYR A 140 -10.59 -10.12 3.72
CA TYR A 140 -9.95 -11.29 3.10
C TYR A 140 -8.43 -11.12 2.95
N PHE A 141 -7.98 -9.97 2.42
CA PHE A 141 -6.56 -9.70 2.22
C PHE A 141 -5.79 -9.55 3.54
N ASN A 142 -6.39 -8.94 4.57
CA ASN A 142 -5.79 -8.86 5.90
C ASN A 142 -5.59 -10.25 6.50
N PHE A 143 -6.58 -11.15 6.36
CA PHE A 143 -6.43 -12.52 6.81
C PHE A 143 -5.27 -13.22 6.10
N VAL A 144 -5.22 -13.20 4.77
CA VAL A 144 -4.11 -13.79 3.99
C VAL A 144 -2.75 -13.21 4.39
N THR A 145 -2.69 -11.90 4.60
CA THR A 145 -1.46 -11.19 5.00
C THR A 145 -0.99 -11.64 6.39
N THR A 146 -1.90 -11.84 7.35
CA THR A 146 -1.58 -12.41 8.67
C THR A 146 -0.97 -13.80 8.56
N TRP A 147 -1.50 -14.66 7.69
CA TRP A 147 -0.91 -15.98 7.45
C TRP A 147 0.50 -15.88 6.85
N ILE A 148 0.72 -14.98 5.90
CA ILE A 148 2.04 -14.74 5.32
C ILE A 148 3.03 -14.31 6.41
N TYR A 149 2.66 -13.34 7.26
CA TYR A 149 3.51 -12.93 8.37
C TYR A 149 3.78 -14.06 9.36
N PHE A 150 2.77 -14.85 9.72
CA PHE A 150 2.93 -16.02 10.58
C PHE A 150 3.98 -17.00 10.03
N TYR A 151 3.92 -17.32 8.74
CA TYR A 151 4.91 -18.19 8.10
C TYR A 151 6.31 -17.56 8.03
N ILE A 152 6.40 -16.25 7.79
CA ILE A 152 7.68 -15.52 7.79
C ILE A 152 8.32 -15.61 9.18
N PHE A 153 7.58 -15.31 10.24
CA PHE A 153 8.09 -15.40 11.62
C PHE A 153 8.49 -16.83 12.00
N HIS A 154 7.70 -17.82 11.61
CA HIS A 154 8.03 -19.23 11.82
C HIS A 154 9.30 -19.64 11.03
N SER A 155 9.51 -19.09 9.83
CA SER A 155 10.73 -19.33 9.05
C SER A 155 11.99 -18.77 9.73
N PHE A 156 11.89 -17.62 10.40
CA PHE A 156 13.01 -17.07 11.18
C PHE A 156 13.30 -17.87 12.45
N GLN A 157 12.27 -18.43 13.11
CA GLN A 157 12.43 -19.33 14.25
C GLN A 157 12.99 -20.70 13.86
N VAL A 158 12.63 -21.21 12.68
CA VAL A 158 13.19 -22.44 12.12
C VAL A 158 14.64 -22.21 11.64
N GLY A 159 14.97 -21.01 11.16
CA GLY A 159 16.34 -20.58 10.81
C GLY A 159 17.37 -20.74 11.93
N SER A 160 16.97 -20.54 13.19
CA SER A 160 17.81 -20.79 14.37
C SER A 160 17.73 -22.24 14.89
N SER A 161 16.73 -23.02 14.45
CA SER A 161 16.51 -24.43 14.85
C SER A 161 17.01 -25.46 13.82
N PHE A 162 17.58 -25.03 12.68
CA PHE A 162 18.30 -25.92 11.74
C PHE A 162 19.62 -26.51 12.30
N VAL A 163 19.85 -26.41 13.61
CA VAL A 163 20.87 -27.18 14.36
C VAL A 163 20.26 -28.36 15.15
N ASN A 164 18.94 -28.58 15.17
CA ASN A 164 18.36 -29.77 15.82
C ASN A 164 17.96 -30.85 14.82
N LYS A 165 18.88 -31.79 14.60
CA LYS A 165 18.87 -32.97 13.72
C LYS A 165 17.66 -33.93 13.88
N LYS A 166 16.60 -33.62 14.62
CA LYS A 166 15.53 -34.57 14.96
C LYS A 166 14.49 -34.81 13.85
N THR A 167 14.23 -33.84 12.98
CA THR A 167 13.19 -33.99 11.94
C THR A 167 13.66 -34.83 10.73
N GLN A 168 14.98 -34.94 10.51
CA GLN A 168 15.54 -35.75 9.41
C GLN A 168 15.31 -37.26 9.61
N TYR A 169 15.29 -37.78 10.84
CA TYR A 169 15.16 -39.23 11.09
C TYR A 169 13.73 -39.78 10.93
N SER A 170 12.69 -38.92 10.93
CA SER A 170 11.28 -39.37 10.90
C SER A 170 10.76 -39.65 9.48
N TYR A 171 11.23 -38.92 8.46
CA TYR A 171 10.79 -39.11 7.06
C TYR A 171 11.60 -40.15 6.28
N ILE A 172 12.76 -40.54 6.80
CA ILE A 172 13.67 -41.51 6.17
C ILE A 172 13.07 -42.95 6.04
N PRO A 173 12.35 -43.49 7.03
CA PRO A 173 11.70 -44.79 6.88
C PRO A 173 10.47 -44.75 5.93
N LEU A 174 9.77 -43.62 5.83
CA LEU A 174 8.57 -43.47 5.00
C LEU A 174 8.88 -43.44 3.50
N TYR A 175 9.94 -42.75 3.06
CA TYR A 175 10.32 -42.77 1.63
C TYR A 175 10.78 -44.15 1.16
N LYS A 176 11.39 -44.95 2.05
CA LYS A 176 11.90 -46.29 1.76
C LYS A 176 10.79 -47.33 1.63
N LYS A 177 9.60 -47.06 2.20
CA LYS A 177 8.42 -47.93 2.13
C LYS A 177 7.55 -47.70 0.89
N ILE A 178 7.61 -46.52 0.28
CA ILE A 178 6.86 -46.16 -0.93
C ILE A 178 7.60 -46.58 -2.22
N ARG A 179 8.91 -46.83 -2.13
CA ARG A 179 9.76 -47.26 -3.27
C ARG A 179 9.92 -48.78 -3.42
N ARG A 180 9.30 -49.57 -2.55
CA ARG A 180 9.20 -51.04 -2.67
C ARG A 180 7.76 -51.39 -2.99
#